data_AF-B0L8W5-F1
#
_entry.id   AF-B0L8W5-F1
#
_cell.length_a   1.000
_cell.length_b   1.000
_cell.length_c   1.000
_cell.angle_alpha   90.00
_cell.angle_beta   90.00
_cell.angle_gamma   90.00
#
_symmetry.space_group_name_H-M   'P 1'
#
loop_
_entity.id
_entity.type
_entity.pdbx_description
1 polymer ?
#
loop_
_entity_poly.entity_id
_entity_poly.type
_entity_poly.pdbx_seq_one_letter_code
_entity_poly.pdbx_strand_id
1 'polypeptide(L)' 'LNEIGIQGITIGEVKGFGRQKGHTELYRGAEYVVDFIPKIKMEIIVSDEMVGKVVDAIEQAAKTGRI' A
#
# COMPACT_ATOMS: atom_id res chain seq x y z
N LEU A 1 7.77 -6.27 -10.92
CA LEU A 1 6.57 -6.58 -11.75
C LEU A 1 6.88 -6.66 -13.24
N ASN A 2 7.67 -5.73 -13.82
CA ASN A 2 8.12 -5.83 -15.22
C ASN A 2 8.84 -7.16 -15.53
N GLU A 3 9.70 -7.64 -14.63
CA GLU A 3 10.44 -8.91 -14.77
C GLU A 3 9.53 -10.14 -14.89
N ILE A 4 8.30 -10.06 -14.40
CA ILE A 4 7.31 -11.14 -14.51
C ILE A 4 6.27 -10.86 -15.61
N GLY A 5 6.50 -9.87 -16.47
CA GLY A 5 5.69 -9.59 -17.66
C GLY A 5 4.48 -8.68 -17.44
N ILE A 6 4.33 -8.06 -16.27
CA ILE A 6 3.22 -7.12 -16.02
C ILE A 6 3.59 -5.74 -16.57
N GLN A 7 2.80 -5.25 -17.51
CA GLN A 7 3.05 -3.99 -18.23
C GLN A 7 2.12 -2.85 -17.83
N GLY A 8 0.97 -3.16 -17.21
CA GLY A 8 -0.05 -2.18 -16.84
C GLY A 8 -0.37 -2.24 -15.35
N ILE A 9 -0.39 -1.06 -14.72
CA ILE A 9 -0.78 -0.87 -13.31
C ILE A 9 -1.50 0.46 -13.21
N THR A 10 -2.60 0.51 -12.46
CA THR A 10 -3.22 1.75 -12.02
C THR A 10 -2.83 2.02 -10.57
N ILE A 11 -2.39 3.23 -10.28
CA ILE A 11 -1.92 3.64 -8.96
C ILE A 11 -2.82 4.77 -8.44
N GLY A 12 -3.24 4.67 -7.19
CA GLY A 12 -3.97 5.72 -6.49
C GLY A 12 -3.39 5.99 -5.11
N GLU A 13 -3.29 7.25 -4.72
CA GLU A 13 -2.97 7.65 -3.35
C GLU A 13 -4.20 7.48 -2.48
N VAL A 14 -4.03 6.79 -1.34
CA VAL A 14 -5.11 6.53 -0.39
C VAL A 14 -4.66 6.78 1.04
N LYS A 15 -5.64 6.86 1.93
CA LYS A 15 -5.45 7.05 3.37
C LYS A 15 -5.98 5.81 4.07
N GLY A 16 -5.11 5.05 4.72
CA GLY A 16 -5.46 3.81 5.42
C GLY A 16 -5.63 4.02 6.92
N PHE A 17 -6.62 3.36 7.51
CA PHE A 17 -6.86 3.29 8.95
C PHE A 17 -6.73 1.83 9.41
N GLY A 18 -6.07 1.56 10.54
CA GLY A 18 -5.90 0.18 11.01
C GLY A 18 -4.95 -0.01 12.20
N ARG A 19 -4.31 -1.18 12.27
CA ARG A 19 -3.43 -1.58 13.39
C ARG A 19 -2.16 -0.74 13.52
N GLN A 20 -1.73 -0.12 12.43
CA GLN A 20 -0.66 0.86 12.46
C GLN A 20 -1.23 2.13 13.09
N LYS A 21 -0.94 2.34 14.38
CA LYS A 21 -1.50 3.44 15.15
C LYS A 21 -1.09 4.77 14.53
N GLY A 22 -2.05 5.64 14.30
CA GLY A 22 -1.81 7.03 13.94
C GLY A 22 -0.93 7.73 14.97
N HIS A 23 -0.08 8.65 14.52
CA HIS A 23 0.62 9.57 15.42
C HIS A 23 -0.28 10.78 15.69
N THR A 24 -0.28 11.30 16.92
CA THR A 24 -0.93 12.59 17.20
C THR A 24 0.01 13.67 16.72
N GLU A 25 -0.40 14.47 15.74
CA GLU A 25 0.38 15.60 15.24
C GLU A 25 -0.26 16.90 15.71
N LEU A 26 0.57 17.83 16.20
CA LEU A 26 0.16 19.19 16.50
C LEU A 26 0.14 19.99 15.20
N TYR A 27 -1.06 20.27 14.68
CA TYR A 27 -1.23 21.18 13.53
C TYR A 27 -1.87 22.48 14.00
N ARG A 28 -1.15 23.60 13.84
CA ARG A 28 -1.57 24.96 14.27
C ARG A 28 -2.05 25.05 15.74
N GLY A 29 -1.42 24.31 16.65
CA GLY A 29 -1.71 24.38 18.08
C GLY A 29 -2.95 23.60 18.53
N ALA A 30 -3.58 22.82 17.65
CA ALA A 30 -4.57 21.82 18.01
C ALA A 30 -3.99 20.41 17.82
N GLU A 31 -4.26 19.52 18.78
CA GLU A 31 -3.95 18.09 18.63
C GLU A 31 -4.90 17.48 17.59
N TYR A 32 -4.34 17.05 16.47
CA TYR A 32 -5.06 16.23 15.52
C TYR A 32 -4.61 14.78 15.69
N VAL A 33 -5.54 13.91 16.06
CA VAL A 33 -5.33 12.47 15.93
C VAL A 33 -5.32 12.17 14.44
N VAL A 34 -4.13 11.89 13.89
CA VAL A 34 -4.00 11.48 12.49
C VAL A 34 -4.36 10.00 12.41
N ASP A 35 -5.66 9.71 12.37
CA ASP A 35 -6.17 8.34 12.25
C ASP A 35 -5.71 7.66 10.96
N PHE A 36 -5.40 8.45 9.91
CA PHE A 36 -5.11 7.94 8.58
C PHE A 36 -3.64 8.07 8.18
N ILE A 37 -3.05 6.97 7.74
CA ILE A 37 -1.68 6.93 7.24
C ILE A 37 -1.70 6.90 5.71
N PRO A 38 -0.87 7.72 5.02
CA PRO A 38 -0.74 7.65 3.57
C PRO A 38 -0.31 6.25 3.10
N LYS A 39 -1.00 5.73 2.09
CA LYS A 39 -0.74 4.44 1.45
C LYS A 39 -0.92 4.58 -0.05
N ILE A 40 -0.39 3.60 -0.78
CA ILE A 40 -0.60 3.47 -2.22
C ILE A 40 -1.53 2.29 -2.48
N LYS A 41 -2.62 2.52 -3.22
CA LYS A 41 -3.47 1.47 -3.78
C LYS A 41 -2.97 1.14 -5.19
N MET A 42 -2.74 -0.14 -5.45
CA MET A 42 -2.36 -0.65 -6.76
C MET A 42 -3.48 -1.54 -7.29
N GLU A 43 -3.91 -1.29 -8.52
CA GLU A 43 -4.90 -2.10 -9.23
C GLU A 43 -4.24 -2.67 -10.49
N ILE A 44 -4.23 -3.99 -10.63
CA ILE A 44 -3.52 -4.72 -11.67
C ILE A 44 -4.46 -5.78 -12.23
N ILE A 45 -4.70 -5.75 -13.54
CA ILE A 45 -5.52 -6.74 -14.24
C ILE A 45 -4.59 -7.83 -14.77
N VAL A 46 -4.81 -9.07 -14.32
CA VAL A 46 -4.05 -10.25 -14.74
C VAL A 46 -4.97 -11.45 -14.89
N SER A 47 -4.50 -12.48 -15.61
CA SER A 47 -5.18 -13.76 -15.66
C SER A 47 -5.02 -14.54 -14.35
N ASP A 48 -5.94 -15.47 -14.09
CA ASP A 48 -6.01 -16.22 -12.83
C ASP A 48 -4.72 -16.97 -12.51
N GLU A 49 -4.08 -17.55 -13.52
CA GLU A 49 -2.81 -18.28 -13.38
C GLU A 49 -1.63 -17.36 -12.96
N MET A 50 -1.72 -16.05 -13.20
CA MET A 50 -0.69 -15.08 -12.85
C MET A 50 -0.88 -14.46 -11.45
N VAL A 51 -2.06 -14.58 -10.85
CA VAL A 51 -2.41 -13.94 -9.58
C VAL A 51 -1.39 -14.26 -8.49
N GLY A 52 -1.08 -15.55 -8.28
CA GLY A 52 -0.13 -15.97 -7.25
C GLY A 52 1.26 -15.35 -7.44
N LYS A 53 1.79 -15.42 -8.67
CA LYS A 53 3.10 -14.86 -9.00
C LYS A 53 3.18 -13.35 -8.77
N VAL A 54 2.09 -12.63 -9.05
CA VAL A 54 2.01 -11.18 -8.82
C VAL A 54 1.98 -10.86 -7.33
N VAL A 55 1.16 -11.58 -6.56
CA VAL A 55 1.08 -11.40 -5.11
C VAL A 55 2.43 -11.65 -4.44
N ASP A 56 3.09 -12.76 -4.78
CA ASP A 56 4.40 -13.12 -4.22
C ASP A 56 5.46 -12.05 -4.53
N ALA A 57 5.50 -11.55 -5.77
CA ALA A 57 6.43 -10.51 -6.17
C ALA A 57 6.19 -9.19 -5.44
N ILE A 58 4.93 -8.82 -5.19
CA ILE A 58 4.58 -7.62 -4.41
C ILE A 58 4.97 -7.82 -2.95
N GLU A 59 4.64 -8.97 -2.35
CA GLU A 59 4.97 -9.24 -0.96
C GLU A 59 6.49 -9.22 -0.72
N GLN A 60 7.27 -9.90 -1.56
CA GLN A 60 8.74 -9.93 -1.43
C GLN A 60 9.36 -8.53 -1.51
N ALA A 61 8.82 -7.66 -2.36
CA ALA A 61 9.34 -6.31 -2.54
C ALA A 61 8.88 -5.32 -1.46
N ALA A 62 7.64 -5.44 -0.97
CA ALA A 62 7.01 -4.43 -0.12
C ALA A 62 6.98 -4.81 1.38
N LYS A 63 7.22 -6.08 1.74
CA LYS A 63 7.17 -6.53 3.13
C LYS A 63 8.42 -6.08 3.89
N THR A 64 8.23 -5.18 4.85
CA THR A 64 9.32 -4.61 5.67
C THR A 64 9.54 -5.35 6.99
N GLY A 65 8.67 -6.29 7.35
CA GLY A 65 8.68 -6.97 8.65
C GLY A 65 8.28 -6.09 9.84
N ARG A 66 7.88 -4.83 9.59
CA ARG A 66 7.38 -3.89 10.61
C ARG A 66 6.04 -3.34 10.14
N ILE A 67 5.04 -3.33 11.02
CA ILE A 67 3.75 -2.65 10.83
C ILE A 67 3.78 -1.36 11.62
#